data_AF-A0A5C9DW28-F1
#
_entry.id   AF-A0A5C9DW28-F1
#
_cell.length_a   1.000
_cell.length_b   1.000
_cell.length_c   1.000
_cell.angle_alpha   90.00
_cell.angle_beta   90.00
_cell.angle_gamma   90.00
#
_symmetry.space_group_name_H-M   'P 1'
#
loop_
_entity.id
_entity.type
_entity.pdbx_description
1 polymer ?
#
loop_
_entity_poly.entity_id
_entity_poly.type
_entity_poly.pdbx_seq_one_letter_code
_entity_poly.pdbx_strand_id
1 'polypeptide(L)'
;MRHIECFVILLLFLASSFVIAHSSPQLLYSKEDSLVVFSSYEEFHPIYVNGDKELLEAASENEWIGDGSQANPIMIEGYSITGISWLIRVENVRLYFEVAENRLNGYDSDWSSILVRNSTNFTIRDNLVHNGTTGIRILNCSNFEIRDNTVMEEYTALYVTNCSASAIITRNLIHDCRSVGIAVLDCTGDLEDGFSIYENIIENLTAAAIYVRHSRYISISTNHIRFIEQTGIILSTDDSSWLYGSQCTISENNVQECSIGLSIMTSNNLVNNNTIQNCTGECLRLQSASEPDLSSSDNTVVWNIFALSQGYGVVIESGCRNNTFSQNDYILNTLTPQASDDGAFNTFRDNHYSDHTSPDFDNDLVVDTVYDLDGESENFDVRPNLVPHRLESILIMNQFFSRDNPFQFWDLVRIALSSILSAIFAIGIIAFVARRKNT
;
A
#
# COMPACT_ATOMS: atom_id res chain seq x y z
N MET A 1 8.10 6.91 49.06
CA MET A 1 7.94 8.08 48.16
C MET A 1 8.54 7.83 46.79
N ARG A 2 9.85 7.59 46.62
CA ARG A 2 10.46 7.37 45.28
C ARG A 2 9.84 6.28 44.39
N HIS A 3 9.32 5.19 44.97
CA HIS A 3 8.63 4.15 44.18
C HIS A 3 7.21 4.52 43.76
N ILE A 4 6.55 5.44 44.46
CA ILE A 4 5.21 5.93 44.10
C ILE A 4 5.33 6.95 42.95
N GLU A 5 6.42 7.72 42.91
CA GLU A 5 6.71 8.66 41.81
C GLU A 5 7.01 7.93 40.49
N CYS A 6 7.82 6.86 40.50
CA CYS A 6 8.02 6.02 39.30
C CYS A 6 6.72 5.34 38.83
N PHE A 7 5.83 4.98 39.75
CA PHE A 7 4.55 4.34 39.43
C PHE A 7 3.56 5.31 38.77
N VAL A 8 3.49 6.56 39.23
CA VAL A 8 2.65 7.61 38.62
C VAL A 8 3.17 7.97 37.22
N ILE A 9 4.48 7.99 37.01
CA ILE A 9 5.08 8.24 35.68
C ILE A 9 4.76 7.10 34.70
N LEU A 10 4.79 5.84 35.14
CA LEU A 10 4.43 4.68 34.30
C LEU A 10 2.92 4.68 33.96
N LEU A 11 2.06 5.06 34.91
CA LEU A 11 0.62 5.20 34.69
C LEU A 11 0.28 6.36 33.76
N LEU A 12 1.01 7.48 33.85
CA LEU A 12 0.89 8.59 32.89
C LEU A 12 1.40 8.20 31.50
N PHE A 13 2.46 7.38 31.41
CA PHE A 13 2.91 6.82 30.14
C PHE A 13 1.84 5.91 29.51
N LEU A 14 1.29 4.96 30.28
CA LEU A 14 0.26 4.03 29.81
C LEU A 14 -1.05 4.74 29.43
N ALA A 15 -1.46 5.75 30.21
CA ALA A 15 -2.62 6.58 29.88
C ALA A 15 -2.37 7.48 28.66
N SER A 16 -1.15 8.00 28.48
CA SER A 16 -0.79 8.79 27.30
C SER A 16 -0.74 7.95 26.02
N SER A 17 -0.29 6.70 26.09
CA SER A 17 -0.37 5.76 24.96
C SER A 17 -1.82 5.38 24.61
N PHE A 18 -2.75 5.45 25.56
CA PHE A 18 -4.18 5.21 25.30
C PHE A 18 -4.90 6.39 24.64
N VAL A 19 -4.44 7.62 24.89
CA VAL A 19 -4.93 8.82 24.18
C VAL A 19 -4.41 8.87 22.75
N ILE A 20 -3.25 8.27 22.46
CA ILE A 20 -2.69 8.20 21.10
C ILE A 20 -3.37 7.09 20.26
N ALA A 21 -3.92 6.04 20.89
CA ALA A 21 -4.57 4.92 20.17
C ALA A 21 -6.03 5.19 19.74
N HIS A 22 -6.64 6.33 20.10
CA HIS A 22 -7.99 6.73 19.64
C HIS A 22 -7.99 7.70 18.46
N SER A 23 -6.83 7.97 17.90
CA SER A 23 -6.71 8.36 16.51
C SER A 23 -5.85 7.32 15.82
N SER A 24 -6.46 6.25 15.28
CA SER A 24 -6.16 6.07 13.86
C SER A 24 -6.41 7.45 13.27
N PRO A 25 -5.43 8.15 12.71
CA PRO A 25 -5.79 9.24 11.86
C PRO A 25 -6.63 8.56 10.77
N GLN A 26 -7.95 8.56 10.93
CA GLN A 26 -8.72 9.16 9.88
C GLN A 26 -8.03 10.49 9.71
N LEU A 27 -7.04 10.52 8.80
CA LEU A 27 -6.86 11.65 7.93
C LEU A 27 -8.25 11.78 7.28
N LEU A 28 -9.17 12.39 8.03
CA LEU A 28 -9.98 13.49 7.55
C LEU A 28 -8.96 14.52 7.08
N TYR A 29 -8.29 14.18 5.98
CA TYR A 29 -8.07 15.10 4.91
C TYR A 29 -9.49 15.56 4.61
N SER A 30 -9.94 16.63 5.27
CA SER A 30 -11.07 17.35 4.74
C SER A 30 -10.65 17.65 3.33
N LYS A 31 -11.43 17.11 2.38
CA LYS A 31 -11.27 17.26 0.93
C LYS A 31 -11.15 18.74 0.48
N GLU A 32 -11.22 19.69 1.41
CA GLU A 32 -11.23 21.13 1.23
C GLU A 32 -10.09 21.91 1.95
N ASP A 33 -9.37 21.37 2.95
CA ASP A 33 -8.48 22.22 3.81
C ASP A 33 -6.99 22.26 3.46
N SER A 34 -6.53 21.60 2.40
CA SER A 34 -5.16 21.76 1.92
C SER A 34 -5.07 22.20 0.46
N LEU A 35 -6.09 22.89 -0.06
CA LEU A 35 -5.86 23.74 -1.22
C LEU A 35 -4.95 24.86 -0.76
N VAL A 36 -3.65 24.65 -0.87
CA VAL A 36 -2.68 25.74 -0.85
C VAL A 36 -3.18 26.72 -1.90
N VAL A 37 -3.74 27.83 -1.45
CA VAL A 37 -4.15 28.93 -2.31
C VAL A 37 -2.84 29.57 -2.78
N PHE A 38 -2.21 28.94 -3.76
CA PHE A 38 -1.11 29.54 -4.49
C PHE A 38 -1.64 30.85 -5.08
N SER A 39 -0.78 31.87 -5.02
CA SER A 39 -0.99 33.12 -5.74
C SER A 39 -1.45 32.79 -7.15
N SER A 40 -2.48 33.49 -7.64
CA SER A 40 -3.13 33.25 -8.93
C SER A 40 -2.18 32.69 -10.00
N TYR A 41 -2.41 31.46 -10.45
CA TYR A 41 -1.70 30.87 -11.58
C TYR A 41 -1.72 31.81 -12.79
N GLU A 42 -0.62 31.83 -13.55
CA GLU A 42 -0.58 32.51 -14.84
C GLU A 42 -1.24 31.63 -15.91
N GLU A 43 -2.27 32.16 -16.57
CA GLU A 43 -2.88 31.46 -17.71
C GLU A 43 -1.88 31.30 -18.84
N PHE A 44 -1.64 30.06 -19.27
CA PHE A 44 -0.59 29.74 -20.23
C PHE A 44 -1.10 28.77 -21.30
N HIS A 45 -0.51 28.85 -22.49
CA HIS A 45 -0.83 27.91 -23.56
C HIS A 45 -0.10 26.57 -23.34
N PRO A 46 -0.53 25.47 -23.97
CA PRO A 46 0.22 24.22 -23.89
C PRO A 46 1.71 24.37 -24.22
N ILE A 47 2.53 23.66 -23.46
CA ILE A 47 4.00 23.67 -23.55
C ILE A 47 4.47 22.43 -24.29
N TYR A 48 5.34 22.63 -25.28
CA TYR A 48 6.00 21.56 -26.00
C TYR A 48 7.50 21.82 -26.10
N VAL A 49 8.29 20.85 -25.63
CA VAL A 49 9.75 20.87 -25.65
C VAL A 49 10.26 19.55 -26.20
N ASN A 50 11.14 19.59 -27.20
CA ASN A 50 11.78 18.41 -27.77
C ASN A 50 13.31 18.58 -27.88
N GLY A 51 14.01 18.13 -26.83
CA GLY A 51 15.46 18.16 -26.73
C GLY A 51 16.02 19.30 -25.88
N ASP A 52 17.24 19.12 -25.38
CA ASP A 52 17.91 20.05 -24.45
C ASP A 52 18.00 21.47 -24.99
N LYS A 53 18.23 21.61 -26.30
CA LYS A 53 18.34 22.93 -26.94
C LYS A 53 16.99 23.67 -26.89
N GLU A 54 15.90 23.00 -27.25
CA GLU A 54 14.57 23.61 -27.22
C GLU A 54 14.15 23.93 -25.78
N LEU A 55 14.55 23.11 -24.80
CA LEU A 55 14.29 23.39 -23.39
C LEU A 55 14.97 24.69 -22.93
N LEU A 56 16.24 24.89 -23.29
CA LEU A 56 16.99 26.11 -22.95
C LEU A 56 16.43 27.35 -23.67
N GLU A 57 16.03 27.20 -24.94
CA GLU A 57 15.38 28.28 -25.70
C GLU A 57 14.03 28.65 -25.05
N ALA A 58 13.17 27.68 -24.75
CA ALA A 58 11.91 27.90 -24.05
C ALA A 58 12.12 28.51 -22.66
N ALA A 59 13.14 28.06 -21.92
CA ALA A 59 13.48 28.64 -20.62
C ALA A 59 13.87 30.12 -20.74
N SER A 60 14.68 30.47 -21.74
CA SER A 60 15.06 31.86 -21.98
C SER A 60 13.90 32.72 -22.47
N GLU A 61 12.98 32.16 -23.27
CA GLU A 61 11.83 32.89 -23.82
C GLU A 61 10.75 33.16 -22.78
N ASN A 62 10.54 32.22 -21.85
CA ASN A 62 9.51 32.29 -20.81
C ASN A 62 10.06 32.70 -19.44
N GLU A 63 11.34 33.11 -19.39
CA GLU A 63 12.03 33.52 -18.17
C GLU A 63 12.01 32.45 -17.06
N TRP A 64 12.01 31.16 -17.45
CA TRP A 64 12.11 30.06 -16.50
C TRP A 64 13.46 30.09 -15.78
N ILE A 65 13.42 29.95 -14.47
CA ILE A 65 14.63 29.85 -13.66
C ILE A 65 15.31 28.49 -13.90
N GLY A 66 16.64 28.46 -13.73
CA GLY A 66 17.44 27.25 -13.91
C GLY A 66 18.41 27.32 -15.08
N ASP A 67 19.39 26.42 -15.08
CA ASP A 67 20.33 26.22 -16.19
C ASP A 67 20.36 24.77 -16.69
N GLY A 68 19.53 23.90 -16.10
CA GLY A 68 19.41 22.49 -16.47
C GLY A 68 20.48 21.61 -15.84
N SER A 69 21.30 22.15 -14.93
CA SER A 69 22.21 21.35 -14.10
C SER A 69 21.48 20.76 -12.89
N GLN A 70 22.07 19.72 -12.29
CA GLN A 70 21.50 19.07 -11.09
C GLN A 70 21.29 20.04 -9.92
N ALA A 71 22.16 21.04 -9.77
CA ALA A 71 22.06 22.01 -8.70
C ALA A 71 21.05 23.14 -9.00
N ASN A 72 20.60 23.26 -10.25
CA ASN A 72 19.79 24.36 -10.74
C ASN A 72 18.90 23.89 -11.93
N PRO A 73 17.94 22.98 -11.68
CA PRO A 73 17.06 22.46 -12.72
C PRO A 73 16.22 23.58 -13.35
N ILE A 74 15.81 23.37 -14.61
CA ILE A 74 14.88 24.30 -15.28
C ILE A 74 13.47 24.11 -14.72
N MET A 75 12.86 25.19 -14.24
CA MET A 75 11.57 25.15 -13.55
C MET A 75 10.43 25.56 -14.49
N ILE A 76 9.49 24.64 -14.74
CA ILE A 76 8.23 24.89 -15.44
C ILE A 76 7.13 24.97 -14.38
N GLU A 77 6.83 26.17 -13.88
CA GLU A 77 5.98 26.35 -12.71
C GLU A 77 5.04 27.55 -12.74
N GLY A 78 3.97 27.48 -11.92
CA GLY A 78 3.04 28.59 -11.71
C GLY A 78 1.98 28.76 -12.81
N TYR A 79 1.84 27.81 -13.73
CA TYR A 79 0.92 27.93 -14.86
C TYR A 79 -0.45 27.30 -14.64
N SER A 80 -1.49 27.94 -15.17
CA SER A 80 -2.82 27.39 -15.40
C SER A 80 -2.93 27.08 -16.89
N ILE A 81 -2.92 25.80 -17.24
CA ILE A 81 -3.00 25.35 -18.64
C ILE A 81 -4.26 24.53 -18.80
N THR A 82 -5.09 24.93 -19.76
CA THR A 82 -6.34 24.26 -20.07
C THR A 82 -6.40 23.92 -21.55
N GLY A 83 -6.78 22.69 -21.90
CA GLY A 83 -6.79 22.28 -23.31
C GLY A 83 -7.28 20.87 -23.58
N ILE A 84 -7.50 20.58 -24.86
CA ILE A 84 -7.91 19.27 -25.38
C ILE A 84 -6.73 18.42 -25.85
N SER A 85 -5.48 18.85 -25.65
CA SER A 85 -4.27 18.12 -26.07
C SER A 85 -3.37 17.84 -24.86
N TRP A 86 -2.15 17.37 -25.11
CA TRP A 86 -1.11 17.48 -24.08
C TRP A 86 -1.01 18.92 -23.60
N LEU A 87 -0.94 19.13 -22.28
CA LEU A 87 -0.81 20.46 -21.68
C LEU A 87 0.66 20.79 -21.45
N ILE A 88 1.43 19.84 -20.94
CA ILE A 88 2.89 19.90 -20.88
C ILE A 88 3.46 18.64 -21.51
N ARG A 89 4.26 18.79 -22.57
CA ARG A 89 4.93 17.68 -23.25
C ARG A 89 6.43 17.95 -23.38
N VAL A 90 7.23 17.13 -22.71
CA VAL A 90 8.70 17.19 -22.72
C VAL A 90 9.26 15.89 -23.29
N GLU A 91 10.07 15.99 -24.34
CA GLU A 91 10.63 14.83 -25.03
C GLU A 91 12.13 14.95 -25.25
N ASN A 92 12.85 13.83 -25.17
CA ASN A 92 14.26 13.73 -25.52
C ASN A 92 15.19 14.69 -24.74
N VAL A 93 14.85 15.01 -23.48
CA VAL A 93 15.63 15.89 -22.60
C VAL A 93 16.52 15.10 -21.65
N ARG A 94 17.77 15.52 -21.50
CA ARG A 94 18.77 14.98 -20.56
C ARG A 94 19.16 15.96 -19.46
N LEU A 95 18.88 17.25 -19.67
CA LEU A 95 19.01 18.28 -18.65
C LEU A 95 18.09 18.00 -17.46
N TYR A 96 18.41 18.59 -16.31
CA TYR A 96 17.57 18.55 -15.12
C TYR A 96 16.43 19.55 -15.26
N PHE A 97 15.19 19.10 -15.05
CA PHE A 97 14.03 19.99 -15.07
C PHE A 97 12.96 19.57 -14.07
N GLU A 98 12.15 20.52 -13.63
CA GLU A 98 10.98 20.27 -12.78
C GLU A 98 9.71 20.80 -13.43
N VAL A 99 8.64 20.02 -13.37
CA VAL A 99 7.27 20.48 -13.64
C VAL A 99 6.61 20.63 -12.28
N ALA A 100 6.50 21.86 -11.79
CA ALA A 100 6.13 22.13 -10.41
C ALA A 100 4.96 23.10 -10.30
N GLU A 101 4.07 22.94 -9.32
CA GLU A 101 3.13 24.00 -8.95
C GLU A 101 2.29 24.52 -10.14
N ASN A 102 1.82 23.62 -11.01
CA ASN A 102 0.92 23.96 -12.12
C ASN A 102 -0.50 23.46 -11.85
N ARG A 103 -1.48 24.12 -12.47
CA ARG A 103 -2.87 23.67 -12.58
C ARG A 103 -3.17 23.27 -14.02
N LEU A 104 -3.39 21.99 -14.23
CA LEU A 104 -3.56 21.37 -15.54
C LEU A 104 -4.96 20.79 -15.65
N ASN A 105 -5.80 21.40 -16.49
CA ASN A 105 -7.19 21.01 -16.69
C ASN A 105 -7.40 20.51 -18.13
N GLY A 106 -7.43 19.18 -18.27
CA GLY A 106 -7.74 18.53 -19.54
C GLY A 106 -9.21 18.71 -19.93
N TYR A 107 -9.49 18.58 -21.22
CA TYR A 107 -10.85 18.44 -21.73
C TYR A 107 -10.93 17.14 -22.53
N ASP A 108 -11.25 16.05 -21.82
CA ASP A 108 -11.74 14.75 -22.33
C ASP A 108 -11.24 14.41 -23.75
N SER A 109 -9.96 14.03 -23.84
CA SER A 109 -9.28 13.69 -25.08
C SER A 109 -8.26 12.58 -24.84
N ASP A 110 -7.87 11.82 -25.88
CA ASP A 110 -6.90 10.71 -25.82
C ASP A 110 -5.47 11.10 -25.37
N TRP A 111 -5.27 12.33 -24.89
CA TRP A 111 -3.99 12.91 -24.54
C TRP A 111 -3.76 12.94 -23.03
N SER A 112 -2.51 13.18 -22.65
CA SER A 112 -2.09 13.22 -21.24
C SER A 112 -1.83 14.65 -20.80
N SER A 113 -2.24 15.04 -19.59
CA SER A 113 -2.00 16.40 -19.08
C SER A 113 -0.50 16.71 -19.02
N ILE A 114 0.29 15.80 -18.45
CA ILE A 114 1.75 15.81 -18.53
C ILE A 114 2.23 14.59 -19.31
N LEU A 115 3.06 14.79 -20.32
CA LEU A 115 3.79 13.72 -21.02
C LEU A 115 5.29 13.98 -20.94
N VAL A 116 6.03 13.03 -20.36
CA VAL A 116 7.50 12.98 -20.47
C VAL A 116 7.91 11.73 -21.21
N ARG A 117 8.71 11.88 -22.27
CA ARG A 117 9.14 10.76 -23.13
C ARG A 117 10.64 10.81 -23.40
N ASN A 118 11.30 9.65 -23.39
CA ASN A 118 12.72 9.50 -23.73
C ASN A 118 13.63 10.49 -22.98
N SER A 119 13.31 10.78 -21.72
CA SER A 119 13.98 11.82 -20.94
C SER A 119 14.48 11.27 -19.61
N THR A 120 15.37 12.00 -18.95
CA THR A 120 15.94 11.62 -17.65
C THR A 120 16.13 12.85 -16.77
N ASN A 121 16.35 12.64 -15.47
CA ASN A 121 16.69 13.68 -14.49
C ASN A 121 15.58 14.71 -14.25
N PHE A 122 14.35 14.28 -13.96
CA PHE A 122 13.25 15.21 -13.77
C PHE A 122 12.38 14.93 -12.55
N THR A 123 11.76 15.98 -12.05
CA THR A 123 10.78 15.91 -10.96
C THR A 123 9.46 16.50 -11.42
N ILE A 124 8.36 15.80 -11.13
CA ILE A 124 6.99 16.31 -11.31
C ILE A 124 6.39 16.44 -9.91
N ARG A 125 6.14 17.67 -9.46
CA ARG A 125 5.69 17.90 -8.09
C ARG A 125 4.66 18.98 -7.89
N ASP A 126 3.87 18.87 -6.83
CA ASP A 126 2.96 19.95 -6.40
C ASP A 126 1.98 20.42 -7.49
N ASN A 127 1.68 19.58 -8.49
CA ASN A 127 0.74 19.92 -9.56
C ASN A 127 -0.68 19.47 -9.19
N LEU A 128 -1.66 20.25 -9.64
CA LEU A 128 -3.08 19.88 -9.66
C LEU A 128 -3.44 19.45 -11.09
N VAL A 129 -3.67 18.16 -11.31
CA VAL A 129 -3.95 17.58 -12.63
C VAL A 129 -5.34 16.97 -12.63
N HIS A 130 -6.21 17.41 -13.55
CA HIS A 130 -7.56 16.88 -13.63
C HIS A 130 -8.21 16.97 -15.02
N ASN A 131 -9.28 16.19 -15.21
CA ASN A 131 -10.16 16.16 -16.39
C ASN A 131 -9.53 15.70 -17.73
N GLY A 132 -8.38 15.02 -17.71
CA GLY A 132 -7.80 14.34 -18.87
C GLY A 132 -8.18 12.87 -19.00
N THR A 133 -7.60 12.20 -20.02
CA THR A 133 -7.60 10.73 -20.11
C THR A 133 -6.45 10.13 -19.30
N THR A 134 -5.27 10.74 -19.34
CA THR A 134 -4.17 10.34 -18.49
C THR A 134 -3.58 11.55 -17.80
N GLY A 135 -3.50 11.55 -16.47
CA GLY A 135 -2.96 12.70 -15.74
C GLY A 135 -1.49 12.92 -16.07
N ILE A 136 -0.64 11.98 -15.68
CA ILE A 136 0.80 12.03 -15.93
C ILE A 136 1.23 10.75 -16.64
N ARG A 137 1.89 10.91 -17.78
CA ARG A 137 2.37 9.81 -18.62
C ARG A 137 3.88 9.87 -18.81
N ILE A 138 4.58 8.83 -18.38
CA ILE A 138 6.03 8.69 -18.46
C ILE A 138 6.40 7.50 -19.36
N LEU A 139 7.19 7.75 -20.39
CA LEU A 139 7.52 6.75 -21.42
C LEU A 139 9.03 6.70 -21.65
N ASN A 140 9.66 5.53 -21.54
CA ASN A 140 11.09 5.35 -21.84
C ASN A 140 12.00 6.32 -21.07
N CYS A 141 11.72 6.51 -19.78
CA CYS A 141 12.46 7.45 -18.93
C CYS A 141 13.23 6.72 -17.83
N SER A 142 14.17 7.43 -17.21
CA SER A 142 14.93 6.95 -16.07
C SER A 142 15.32 8.11 -15.15
N ASN A 143 15.60 7.83 -13.88
CA ASN A 143 15.97 8.84 -12.87
C ASN A 143 14.94 9.97 -12.77
N PHE A 144 13.75 9.65 -12.25
CA PHE A 144 12.69 10.62 -12.08
C PHE A 144 11.93 10.46 -10.76
N GLU A 145 11.31 11.54 -10.33
CA GLU A 145 10.47 11.60 -9.15
C GLU A 145 9.11 12.21 -9.50
N ILE A 146 8.02 11.57 -9.06
CA ILE A 146 6.66 12.10 -9.12
C ILE A 146 6.16 12.18 -7.68
N ARG A 147 6.04 13.40 -7.15
CA ARG A 147 5.68 13.56 -5.74
C ARG A 147 4.75 14.70 -5.41
N ASP A 148 3.99 14.57 -4.34
CA ASP A 148 3.19 15.67 -3.80
C ASP A 148 2.17 16.24 -4.83
N ASN A 149 1.80 15.48 -5.87
CA ASN A 149 0.80 15.90 -6.85
C ASN A 149 -0.60 15.48 -6.42
N THR A 150 -1.60 16.26 -6.82
CA THR A 150 -3.01 15.86 -6.78
C THR A 150 -3.48 15.54 -8.19
N VAL A 151 -3.90 14.29 -8.41
CA VAL A 151 -4.39 13.81 -9.71
C VAL A 151 -5.80 13.27 -9.53
N MET A 152 -6.78 13.87 -10.20
CA MET A 152 -8.19 13.53 -9.99
C MET A 152 -9.03 13.61 -11.26
N GLU A 153 -10.16 12.91 -11.29
CA GLU A 153 -11.13 12.94 -12.41
C GLU A 153 -10.55 12.49 -13.77
N GLU A 154 -9.36 11.90 -13.77
CA GLU A 154 -8.70 11.28 -14.92
C GLU A 154 -9.27 9.89 -15.22
N TYR A 155 -9.09 9.38 -16.44
CA TYR A 155 -9.31 7.94 -16.69
C TYR A 155 -8.21 7.08 -16.05
N THR A 156 -6.93 7.41 -16.28
CA THR A 156 -5.78 6.82 -15.57
C THR A 156 -4.94 7.94 -14.97
N ALA A 157 -4.67 7.92 -13.66
CA ALA A 157 -3.97 9.05 -13.04
C ALA A 157 -2.49 9.11 -13.43
N LEU A 158 -1.72 8.05 -13.15
CA LEU A 158 -0.30 7.93 -13.49
C LEU A 158 -0.08 6.71 -14.38
N TYR A 159 0.59 6.90 -15.51
CA TYR A 159 0.93 5.84 -16.44
C TYR A 159 2.43 5.86 -16.76
N VAL A 160 3.16 4.87 -16.26
CA VAL A 160 4.60 4.72 -16.44
C VAL A 160 4.88 3.46 -17.24
N THR A 161 5.64 3.57 -18.32
CA THR A 161 6.00 2.39 -19.12
C THR A 161 7.40 2.41 -19.69
N ASN A 162 7.98 1.21 -19.79
CA ASN A 162 9.32 0.97 -20.34
C ASN A 162 10.38 1.86 -19.70
N CYS A 163 10.24 2.10 -18.40
CA CYS A 163 11.16 2.89 -17.60
C CYS A 163 12.10 1.97 -16.83
N SER A 164 13.34 2.40 -16.67
CA SER A 164 14.36 1.67 -15.92
C SER A 164 15.10 2.57 -14.94
N ALA A 165 15.81 1.97 -13.99
CA ALA A 165 16.56 2.65 -12.92
C ALA A 165 15.67 3.40 -11.91
N SER A 166 16.29 4.24 -11.06
CA SER A 166 15.65 4.96 -9.96
C SER A 166 14.42 5.75 -10.40
N ALA A 167 13.24 5.25 -10.04
CA ALA A 167 11.97 5.93 -10.26
C ALA A 167 11.22 5.97 -8.94
N ILE A 168 10.80 7.16 -8.52
CA ILE A 168 10.10 7.36 -7.26
C ILE A 168 8.72 7.94 -7.53
N ILE A 169 7.68 7.28 -7.03
CA ILE A 169 6.30 7.80 -7.02
C ILE A 169 5.85 7.86 -5.57
N THR A 170 5.78 9.07 -4.99
CA THR A 170 5.54 9.21 -3.55
C THR A 170 4.65 10.37 -3.15
N ARG A 171 3.89 10.24 -2.05
CA ARG A 171 3.06 11.32 -1.49
C ARG A 171 2.11 11.97 -2.49
N ASN A 172 1.68 11.24 -3.52
CA ASN A 172 0.64 11.73 -4.42
C ASN A 172 -0.73 11.41 -3.83
N LEU A 173 -1.67 12.34 -4.01
CA LEU A 173 -3.09 12.14 -3.75
C LEU A 173 -3.78 11.84 -5.09
N ILE A 174 -4.24 10.61 -5.25
CA ILE A 174 -4.92 10.14 -6.46
C ILE A 174 -6.35 9.79 -6.10
N HIS A 175 -7.33 10.46 -6.67
CA HIS A 175 -8.72 10.18 -6.33
C HIS A 175 -9.75 10.44 -7.41
N ASP A 176 -10.91 9.80 -7.28
CA ASP A 176 -12.07 9.99 -8.16
C ASP A 176 -11.73 9.74 -9.66
N CYS A 177 -10.83 8.80 -9.94
CA CYS A 177 -10.43 8.41 -11.29
C CYS A 177 -11.27 7.24 -11.83
N ARG A 178 -11.48 7.20 -13.16
CA ARG A 178 -12.41 6.25 -13.80
C ARG A 178 -11.82 4.87 -14.13
N SER A 179 -10.56 4.61 -13.78
CA SER A 179 -9.91 3.31 -14.01
C SER A 179 -8.74 3.10 -13.03
N VAL A 180 -7.49 3.26 -13.46
CA VAL A 180 -6.28 2.91 -12.69
C VAL A 180 -5.63 4.14 -12.06
N GLY A 181 -5.16 4.00 -10.82
CA GLY A 181 -4.43 5.06 -10.13
C GLY A 181 -3.00 5.16 -10.65
N ILE A 182 -2.19 4.14 -10.36
CA ILE A 182 -0.80 4.07 -10.79
C ILE A 182 -0.61 2.82 -11.63
N ALA A 183 -0.36 2.98 -12.93
CA ALA A 183 0.00 1.90 -13.83
C ALA A 183 1.52 1.92 -14.09
N VAL A 184 2.21 0.82 -13.77
CA VAL A 184 3.65 0.62 -14.05
C VAL A 184 3.80 -0.62 -14.93
N LEU A 185 4.18 -0.41 -16.18
CA LEU A 185 4.17 -1.44 -17.21
C LEU A 185 5.55 -1.60 -17.84
N ASP A 186 6.03 -2.83 -17.97
CA ASP A 186 7.30 -3.13 -18.65
C ASP A 186 8.50 -2.36 -18.03
N CYS A 187 8.47 -2.15 -16.70
CA CYS A 187 9.49 -1.38 -15.99
C CYS A 187 10.41 -2.29 -15.17
N THR A 188 11.68 -1.91 -15.10
CA THR A 188 12.70 -2.70 -14.37
C THR A 188 13.39 -1.81 -13.36
N GLY A 189 13.25 -2.13 -12.06
CA GLY A 189 14.15 -1.56 -11.05
C GLY A 189 15.54 -2.16 -11.19
N ASP A 190 16.58 -1.44 -10.77
CA ASP A 190 17.88 -2.05 -10.55
C ASP A 190 17.94 -2.63 -9.12
N LEU A 191 18.69 -3.71 -8.90
CA LEU A 191 18.78 -4.37 -7.59
C LEU A 191 19.23 -3.42 -6.45
N GLU A 192 19.98 -2.37 -6.81
CA GLU A 192 20.56 -1.40 -5.87
C GLU A 192 19.81 -0.05 -5.89
N ASP A 193 19.08 0.24 -6.98
CA ASP A 193 18.43 1.52 -7.28
C ASP A 193 16.98 1.24 -7.77
N GLY A 194 16.10 0.97 -6.82
CA GLY A 194 14.77 0.41 -7.08
C GLY A 194 13.73 1.41 -7.57
N PHE A 195 12.78 0.93 -8.38
CA PHE A 195 11.54 1.63 -8.68
C PHE A 195 10.63 1.52 -7.44
N SER A 196 10.28 2.64 -6.83
CA SER A 196 9.55 2.68 -5.56
C SER A 196 8.25 3.47 -5.67
N ILE A 197 7.17 2.89 -5.14
CA ILE A 197 5.84 3.49 -5.05
C ILE A 197 5.46 3.51 -3.57
N TYR A 198 5.55 4.66 -2.92
CA TYR A 198 5.35 4.72 -1.46
C TYR A 198 4.70 5.98 -0.92
N GLU A 199 4.04 5.88 0.24
CA GLU A 199 3.34 7.01 0.88
C GLU A 199 2.26 7.68 -0.01
N ASN A 200 1.71 6.99 -1.00
CA ASN A 200 0.61 7.55 -1.80
C ASN A 200 -0.74 7.28 -1.14
N ILE A 201 -1.69 8.21 -1.34
CA ILE A 201 -3.09 8.05 -0.96
C ILE A 201 -3.89 7.85 -2.25
N ILE A 202 -4.53 6.70 -2.41
CA ILE A 202 -5.25 6.33 -3.64
C ILE A 202 -6.68 5.91 -3.27
N GLU A 203 -7.68 6.65 -3.73
CA GLU A 203 -9.07 6.43 -3.29
C GLU A 203 -10.16 6.71 -4.34
N ASN A 204 -11.27 5.97 -4.27
CA ASN A 204 -12.43 6.13 -5.16
C ASN A 204 -12.08 5.87 -6.64
N LEU A 205 -11.61 4.67 -6.94
CA LEU A 205 -11.30 4.24 -8.31
C LEU A 205 -12.17 3.05 -8.70
N THR A 206 -12.42 2.88 -10.00
CA THR A 206 -13.28 1.80 -10.52
C THR A 206 -12.52 0.52 -10.89
N ALA A 207 -11.20 0.58 -11.08
CA ALA A 207 -10.39 -0.57 -11.48
C ALA A 207 -9.30 -0.90 -10.43
N ALA A 208 -8.07 -0.41 -10.60
CA ALA A 208 -6.96 -0.75 -9.71
C ALA A 208 -6.31 0.49 -9.09
N ALA A 209 -5.94 0.44 -7.81
CA ALA A 209 -5.16 1.54 -7.24
C ALA A 209 -3.72 1.53 -7.76
N ILE A 210 -3.05 0.38 -7.68
CA ILE A 210 -1.71 0.18 -8.24
C ILE A 210 -1.72 -1.06 -9.12
N TYR A 211 -1.36 -0.89 -10.39
CA TYR A 211 -1.27 -1.96 -11.36
C TYR A 211 0.15 -2.07 -11.90
N VAL A 212 0.84 -3.16 -11.56
CA VAL A 212 2.17 -3.48 -12.04
C VAL A 212 2.09 -4.65 -13.02
N ARG A 213 2.53 -4.44 -14.25
CA ARG A 213 2.58 -5.50 -15.27
C ARG A 213 3.98 -5.61 -15.87
N HIS A 214 4.45 -6.84 -16.11
CA HIS A 214 5.75 -7.10 -16.77
C HIS A 214 6.93 -6.36 -16.15
N SER A 215 6.87 -6.15 -14.83
CA SER A 215 7.85 -5.35 -14.13
C SER A 215 8.51 -6.17 -13.03
N ARG A 216 9.74 -5.82 -12.68
CA ARG A 216 10.54 -6.52 -11.66
C ARG A 216 11.24 -5.52 -10.77
N TYR A 217 11.55 -5.96 -9.55
CA TYR A 217 12.20 -5.12 -8.54
C TYR A 217 11.42 -3.82 -8.25
N ILE A 218 10.10 -3.93 -8.24
CA ILE A 218 9.22 -2.83 -7.82
C ILE A 218 8.98 -2.97 -6.32
N SER A 219 9.22 -1.88 -5.58
CA SER A 219 8.87 -1.77 -4.17
C SER A 219 7.59 -0.96 -4.03
N ILE A 220 6.56 -1.56 -3.45
CA ILE A 220 5.27 -0.91 -3.16
C ILE A 220 5.12 -0.88 -1.64
N SER A 221 5.25 0.29 -1.02
CA SER A 221 5.21 0.36 0.44
C SER A 221 4.45 1.53 1.02
N THR A 222 3.93 1.38 2.24
CA THR A 222 3.31 2.48 3.01
C THR A 222 2.23 3.28 2.27
N ASN A 223 1.57 2.69 1.26
CA ASN A 223 0.47 3.34 0.56
C ASN A 223 -0.85 3.14 1.33
N HIS A 224 -1.71 4.15 1.28
CA HIS A 224 -3.07 4.09 1.80
C HIS A 224 -4.06 3.96 0.64
N ILE A 225 -4.69 2.80 0.51
CA ILE A 225 -5.56 2.45 -0.62
C ILE A 225 -6.94 2.16 -0.08
N ARG A 226 -7.97 2.86 -0.58
CA ARG A 226 -9.35 2.64 -0.14
C ARG A 226 -10.41 2.89 -1.20
N PHE A 227 -11.59 2.29 -1.04
CA PHE A 227 -12.73 2.50 -1.93
C PHE A 227 -12.39 2.24 -3.41
N ILE A 228 -11.84 1.05 -3.69
CA ILE A 228 -11.48 0.64 -5.04
C ILE A 228 -12.48 -0.42 -5.51
N GLU A 229 -13.27 -0.16 -6.55
CA GLU A 229 -14.35 -1.08 -6.94
C GLU A 229 -13.84 -2.48 -7.32
N GLN A 230 -12.63 -2.59 -7.90
CA GLN A 230 -12.01 -3.89 -8.19
C GLN A 230 -10.84 -4.17 -7.23
N THR A 231 -9.59 -3.96 -7.64
CA THR A 231 -8.43 -4.49 -6.89
C THR A 231 -7.58 -3.37 -6.30
N GLY A 232 -7.15 -3.49 -5.04
CA GLY A 232 -6.19 -2.55 -4.47
C GLY A 232 -4.86 -2.56 -5.23
N ILE A 233 -4.11 -3.66 -5.14
CA ILE A 233 -2.80 -3.81 -5.79
C ILE A 233 -2.80 -5.05 -6.69
N ILE A 234 -2.35 -4.90 -7.94
CA ILE A 234 -2.22 -6.01 -8.90
C ILE A 234 -0.75 -6.15 -9.33
N LEU A 235 -0.20 -7.35 -9.21
CA LEU A 235 1.02 -7.78 -9.90
C LEU A 235 0.66 -8.80 -10.99
N SER A 236 0.94 -8.48 -12.25
CA SER A 236 0.52 -9.27 -13.40
C SER A 236 1.63 -9.50 -14.43
N THR A 237 1.49 -10.57 -15.21
CA THR A 237 2.28 -10.87 -16.40
C THR A 237 1.41 -11.56 -17.45
N ASP A 238 1.52 -11.20 -18.71
CA ASP A 238 0.84 -11.88 -19.82
C ASP A 238 1.82 -12.67 -20.73
N ASP A 239 3.12 -12.61 -20.46
CA ASP A 239 4.14 -13.28 -21.26
C ASP A 239 4.75 -14.51 -20.56
N SER A 240 4.95 -15.54 -21.38
CA SER A 240 5.71 -16.79 -21.17
C SER A 240 7.17 -16.61 -20.74
N SER A 241 7.71 -15.40 -20.83
CA SER A 241 9.08 -15.14 -20.43
C SER A 241 9.16 -14.95 -18.91
N TRP A 242 9.61 -16.01 -18.22
CA TRP A 242 9.92 -16.09 -16.79
C TRP A 242 10.74 -14.93 -16.17
N LEU A 243 11.22 -14.00 -16.99
CA LEU A 243 12.08 -12.88 -16.63
C LEU A 243 11.33 -11.61 -16.20
N TYR A 244 10.04 -11.48 -16.53
CA TYR A 244 9.25 -10.27 -16.24
C TYR A 244 8.12 -10.57 -15.24
N GLY A 245 7.94 -9.71 -14.23
CA GLY A 245 6.90 -9.85 -13.21
C GLY A 245 7.38 -10.27 -11.82
N SER A 246 8.61 -10.78 -11.68
CA SER A 246 9.07 -11.40 -10.43
C SER A 246 9.89 -10.47 -9.54
N GLN A 247 10.02 -10.83 -8.26
CA GLN A 247 10.92 -10.14 -7.31
C GLN A 247 10.46 -8.72 -6.93
N CYS A 248 9.15 -8.51 -6.82
CA CYS A 248 8.59 -7.29 -6.24
C CYS A 248 8.42 -7.45 -4.73
N THR A 249 8.43 -6.32 -4.02
CA THR A 249 8.14 -6.27 -2.58
C THR A 249 6.89 -5.42 -2.35
N ILE A 250 5.89 -5.97 -1.68
CA ILE A 250 4.68 -5.26 -1.25
C ILE A 250 4.70 -5.26 0.28
N SER A 251 4.95 -4.09 0.87
CA SER A 251 5.18 -4.00 2.32
C SER A 251 4.47 -2.84 3.01
N GLU A 252 3.93 -3.07 4.21
CA GLU A 252 3.41 -1.99 5.05
C GLU A 252 2.28 -1.15 4.40
N ASN A 253 1.58 -1.69 3.40
CA ASN A 253 0.44 -1.01 2.79
C ASN A 253 -0.82 -1.23 3.62
N ASN A 254 -1.68 -0.21 3.66
CA ASN A 254 -3.02 -0.31 4.22
C ASN A 254 -4.04 -0.30 3.08
N VAL A 255 -4.61 -1.46 2.77
CA VAL A 255 -5.55 -1.67 1.66
C VAL A 255 -6.90 -2.02 2.24
N GLN A 256 -7.91 -1.20 1.98
CA GLN A 256 -9.24 -1.43 2.54
C GLN A 256 -10.36 -1.17 1.55
N GLU A 257 -11.53 -1.77 1.78
CA GLU A 257 -12.74 -1.46 1.03
C GLU A 257 -12.54 -1.61 -0.49
N CYS A 258 -11.92 -2.73 -0.87
CA CYS A 258 -11.71 -3.14 -2.26
C CYS A 258 -12.56 -4.39 -2.57
N SER A 259 -12.79 -4.75 -3.84
CA SER A 259 -13.29 -6.10 -4.14
C SER A 259 -12.24 -7.15 -3.81
N ILE A 260 -11.03 -6.99 -4.35
CA ILE A 260 -9.87 -7.80 -4.02
C ILE A 260 -8.82 -6.87 -3.41
N GLY A 261 -8.23 -7.22 -2.27
CA GLY A 261 -7.16 -6.38 -1.71
C GLY A 261 -5.91 -6.40 -2.58
N LEU A 262 -5.30 -7.57 -2.72
CA LEU A 262 -4.12 -7.84 -3.52
C LEU A 262 -4.39 -8.98 -4.49
N SER A 263 -4.00 -8.82 -5.75
CA SER A 263 -3.98 -9.89 -6.75
C SER A 263 -2.58 -10.08 -7.30
N ILE A 264 -2.03 -11.29 -7.20
CA ILE A 264 -0.66 -11.60 -7.62
C ILE A 264 -0.70 -12.80 -8.55
N MET A 265 -0.31 -12.57 -9.81
CA MET A 265 -0.13 -13.62 -10.81
C MET A 265 1.36 -13.94 -11.05
N THR A 266 2.28 -13.21 -10.42
CA THR A 266 3.71 -13.34 -10.66
C THR A 266 4.44 -14.10 -9.54
N SER A 267 5.74 -14.33 -9.70
CA SER A 267 6.51 -15.22 -8.84
C SER A 267 7.61 -14.53 -8.04
N ASN A 268 8.13 -15.21 -7.01
CA ASN A 268 9.28 -14.73 -6.22
C ASN A 268 9.06 -13.37 -5.55
N ASN A 269 7.82 -13.01 -5.21
CA ASN A 269 7.51 -11.75 -4.55
C ASN A 269 7.54 -11.91 -3.03
N LEU A 270 7.81 -10.80 -2.35
CA LEU A 270 7.67 -10.68 -0.90
C LEU A 270 6.46 -9.81 -0.58
N VAL A 271 5.49 -10.37 0.15
CA VAL A 271 4.31 -9.65 0.64
C VAL A 271 4.37 -9.67 2.16
N ASN A 272 4.67 -8.52 2.79
CA ASN A 272 4.85 -8.50 4.24
C ASN A 272 4.30 -7.26 4.95
N ASN A 273 3.90 -7.42 6.22
CA ASN A 273 3.45 -6.31 7.06
C ASN A 273 2.28 -5.48 6.49
N ASN A 274 1.54 -6.00 5.50
CA ASN A 274 0.38 -5.29 4.96
C ASN A 274 -0.84 -5.51 5.87
N THR A 275 -1.73 -4.53 5.90
CA THR A 275 -3.03 -4.64 6.54
C THR A 275 -4.08 -4.53 5.44
N ILE A 276 -4.79 -5.62 5.18
CA ILE A 276 -5.75 -5.73 4.08
C ILE A 276 -7.10 -6.12 4.67
N GLN A 277 -8.12 -5.27 4.52
CA GLN A 277 -9.36 -5.45 5.25
C GLN A 277 -10.62 -4.94 4.57
N ASN A 278 -11.79 -5.41 5.03
CA ASN A 278 -13.10 -4.99 4.55
C ASN A 278 -13.27 -5.17 3.03
N CYS A 279 -12.68 -6.23 2.47
CA CYS A 279 -12.84 -6.53 1.05
C CYS A 279 -14.19 -7.21 0.78
N THR A 280 -14.83 -6.91 -0.35
CA THR A 280 -16.10 -7.56 -0.73
C THR A 280 -15.89 -8.95 -1.37
N GLY A 281 -14.68 -9.25 -1.82
CA GLY A 281 -14.19 -10.57 -2.19
C GLY A 281 -13.19 -11.06 -1.14
N GLU A 282 -11.97 -11.39 -1.58
CA GLU A 282 -10.87 -11.85 -0.71
C GLU A 282 -9.78 -10.77 -0.50
N CYS A 283 -9.03 -10.89 0.59
CA CYS A 283 -7.95 -9.95 0.86
C CYS A 283 -6.74 -10.17 -0.07
N LEU A 284 -6.33 -11.42 -0.28
CA LEU A 284 -5.24 -11.76 -1.19
C LEU A 284 -5.64 -12.91 -2.10
N ARG A 285 -5.42 -12.74 -3.40
CA ARG A 285 -5.57 -13.78 -4.42
C ARG A 285 -4.24 -14.07 -5.10
N LEU A 286 -3.77 -15.31 -5.04
CA LEU A 286 -2.72 -15.81 -5.93
C LEU A 286 -3.39 -16.41 -7.16
N GLN A 287 -3.13 -15.83 -8.33
CA GLN A 287 -3.80 -16.16 -9.57
C GLN A 287 -3.04 -17.18 -10.40
N SER A 288 -3.84 -18.05 -11.00
CA SER A 288 -3.41 -18.97 -12.05
C SER A 288 -3.31 -18.22 -13.38
N ALA A 289 -2.36 -18.62 -14.20
CA ALA A 289 -2.26 -18.16 -15.58
C ALA A 289 -2.68 -19.28 -16.54
N SER A 290 -3.00 -18.92 -17.79
CA SER A 290 -3.34 -19.91 -18.82
C SER A 290 -2.22 -20.92 -19.07
N GLU A 291 -0.97 -20.49 -18.87
CA GLU A 291 0.20 -21.35 -18.87
C GLU A 291 0.57 -21.67 -17.42
N PRO A 292 0.67 -22.96 -17.02
CA PRO A 292 0.96 -23.33 -15.62
C PRO A 292 2.23 -22.68 -15.06
N ASP A 293 3.21 -22.49 -15.93
CA ASP A 293 4.51 -21.89 -15.62
C ASP A 293 4.46 -20.37 -15.39
N LEU A 294 3.35 -19.73 -15.74
CA LEU A 294 3.09 -18.31 -15.47
C LEU A 294 2.19 -18.10 -14.26
N SER A 295 1.75 -19.17 -13.59
CA SER A 295 0.95 -19.05 -12.38
C SER A 295 1.80 -18.58 -11.20
N SER A 296 1.16 -17.87 -10.28
CA SER A 296 1.81 -17.32 -9.10
C SER A 296 2.57 -18.41 -8.31
N SER A 297 3.88 -18.24 -8.18
CA SER A 297 4.75 -19.25 -7.56
C SER A 297 5.92 -18.69 -6.77
N ASP A 298 6.41 -19.48 -5.81
CA ASP A 298 7.59 -19.14 -5.01
C ASP A 298 7.47 -17.79 -4.27
N ASN A 299 6.25 -17.34 -3.97
CA ASN A 299 6.02 -16.10 -3.21
C ASN A 299 6.13 -16.36 -1.70
N THR A 300 6.57 -15.34 -0.97
CA THR A 300 6.60 -15.33 0.49
C THR A 300 5.59 -14.32 1.03
N VAL A 301 4.62 -14.79 1.81
CA VAL A 301 3.55 -13.99 2.42
C VAL A 301 3.67 -14.10 3.93
N VAL A 302 4.10 -13.01 4.59
CA VAL A 302 4.46 -13.06 6.02
C VAL A 302 4.08 -11.81 6.80
N TRP A 303 3.62 -11.94 8.05
CA TRP A 303 3.27 -10.80 8.92
C TRP A 303 2.16 -9.88 8.39
N ASN A 304 1.29 -10.39 7.51
CA ASN A 304 0.15 -9.62 7.01
C ASN A 304 -1.09 -9.82 7.91
N ILE A 305 -1.99 -8.85 7.87
CA ILE A 305 -3.33 -8.94 8.46
C ILE A 305 -4.33 -9.02 7.32
N PHE A 306 -5.13 -10.09 7.28
CA PHE A 306 -6.23 -10.31 6.35
C PHE A 306 -7.53 -10.36 7.13
N ALA A 307 -8.34 -9.30 7.07
CA ALA A 307 -9.43 -9.14 8.02
C ALA A 307 -10.76 -8.70 7.40
N LEU A 308 -11.87 -9.14 7.99
CA LEU A 308 -13.22 -8.63 7.71
C LEU A 308 -13.61 -8.71 6.22
N SER A 309 -13.04 -9.66 5.49
CA SER A 309 -13.42 -9.92 4.10
C SER A 309 -14.76 -10.65 4.02
N GLN A 310 -15.55 -10.36 2.99
CA GLN A 310 -16.77 -11.14 2.70
C GLN A 310 -16.46 -12.52 2.09
N GLY A 311 -15.26 -12.69 1.52
CA GLY A 311 -14.70 -13.97 1.08
C GLY A 311 -13.68 -14.54 2.06
N TYR A 312 -12.66 -15.21 1.53
CA TYR A 312 -11.51 -15.70 2.31
C TYR A 312 -10.52 -14.56 2.61
N GLY A 313 -9.66 -14.73 3.61
CA GLY A 313 -8.48 -13.89 3.76
C GLY A 313 -7.47 -14.14 2.63
N VAL A 314 -7.28 -15.40 2.23
CA VAL A 314 -6.40 -15.80 1.12
C VAL A 314 -7.09 -16.83 0.22
N VAL A 315 -6.96 -16.66 -1.09
CA VAL A 315 -7.30 -17.67 -2.11
C VAL A 315 -6.07 -17.96 -2.95
N ILE A 316 -5.76 -19.24 -3.14
CA ILE A 316 -4.71 -19.70 -4.05
C ILE A 316 -5.37 -20.53 -5.16
N GLU A 317 -5.33 -20.03 -6.39
CA GLU A 317 -5.96 -20.71 -7.52
C GLU A 317 -5.14 -21.92 -8.01
N SER A 318 -5.83 -22.84 -8.70
CA SER A 318 -5.23 -24.02 -9.30
C SER A 318 -4.05 -23.69 -10.21
N GLY A 319 -2.90 -24.31 -9.99
CA GLY A 319 -1.67 -24.09 -10.76
C GLY A 319 -0.65 -23.18 -10.07
N CYS A 320 -1.07 -22.40 -9.07
CA CYS A 320 -0.14 -21.71 -8.18
C CYS A 320 0.64 -22.71 -7.34
N ARG A 321 1.94 -22.49 -7.13
CA ARG A 321 2.80 -23.47 -6.45
C ARG A 321 3.92 -22.90 -5.60
N ASN A 322 4.38 -23.69 -4.63
CA ASN A 322 5.55 -23.38 -3.78
C ASN A 322 5.46 -22.04 -3.03
N ASN A 323 4.26 -21.52 -2.77
CA ASN A 323 4.10 -20.29 -2.02
C ASN A 323 4.19 -20.58 -0.51
N THR A 324 4.79 -19.67 0.25
CA THR A 324 4.95 -19.80 1.71
C THR A 324 4.11 -18.75 2.42
N PHE A 325 3.25 -19.19 3.33
CA PHE A 325 2.40 -18.36 4.17
C PHE A 325 2.74 -18.61 5.63
N SER A 326 3.28 -17.61 6.31
CA SER A 326 3.63 -17.76 7.73
C SER A 326 3.42 -16.50 8.53
N GLN A 327 3.07 -16.63 9.81
CA GLN A 327 2.95 -15.50 10.73
C GLN A 327 1.95 -14.43 10.26
N ASN A 328 0.94 -14.82 9.48
CA ASN A 328 -0.17 -13.95 9.08
C ASN A 328 -1.34 -14.08 10.05
N ASP A 329 -2.14 -13.03 10.15
CA ASP A 329 -3.35 -12.97 10.99
C ASP A 329 -4.61 -12.95 10.11
N TYR A 330 -5.44 -14.00 10.22
CA TYR A 330 -6.73 -14.16 9.53
C TYR A 330 -7.88 -13.84 10.50
N ILE A 331 -8.47 -12.66 10.35
CA ILE A 331 -9.36 -12.07 11.36
C ILE A 331 -10.78 -11.86 10.82
N LEU A 332 -11.73 -12.68 11.28
CA LEU A 332 -13.16 -12.50 11.06
C LEU A 332 -13.52 -12.38 9.56
N ASN A 333 -12.85 -13.15 8.71
CA ASN A 333 -13.28 -13.33 7.32
C ASN A 333 -14.55 -14.18 7.30
N THR A 334 -15.45 -13.91 6.37
CA THR A 334 -16.83 -14.45 6.43
C THR A 334 -16.88 -15.94 6.09
N LEU A 335 -15.95 -16.42 5.26
CA LEU A 335 -15.87 -17.84 4.91
C LEU A 335 -15.05 -18.64 5.94
N THR A 336 -15.48 -19.88 6.17
CA THR A 336 -14.84 -20.83 7.08
C THR A 336 -14.55 -22.14 6.31
N PRO A 337 -13.30 -22.60 6.26
CA PRO A 337 -12.10 -21.96 6.82
C PRO A 337 -11.79 -20.61 6.14
N GLN A 338 -10.94 -19.79 6.78
CA GLN A 338 -10.63 -18.41 6.35
C GLN A 338 -9.60 -18.31 5.23
N ALA A 339 -9.11 -19.44 4.73
CA ALA A 339 -8.20 -19.50 3.59
C ALA A 339 -8.52 -20.73 2.72
N SER A 340 -8.26 -20.60 1.42
CA SER A 340 -8.49 -21.63 0.41
C SER A 340 -7.24 -21.84 -0.45
N ASP A 341 -6.93 -23.10 -0.72
CA ASP A 341 -5.80 -23.52 -1.54
C ASP A 341 -6.20 -24.62 -2.55
N ASP A 342 -6.23 -24.26 -3.83
CA ASP A 342 -6.35 -25.19 -4.96
C ASP A 342 -4.98 -25.44 -5.65
N GLY A 343 -3.91 -24.83 -5.15
CA GLY A 343 -2.56 -24.92 -5.68
C GLY A 343 -1.81 -26.19 -5.26
N ALA A 344 -0.51 -26.23 -5.55
CA ALA A 344 0.34 -27.38 -5.24
C ALA A 344 1.59 -26.97 -4.46
N PHE A 345 1.94 -27.75 -3.43
CA PHE A 345 3.17 -27.54 -2.64
C PHE A 345 3.25 -26.18 -1.94
N ASN A 346 2.12 -25.53 -1.69
CA ASN A 346 2.09 -24.33 -0.85
C ASN A 346 2.24 -24.74 0.62
N THR A 347 2.90 -23.91 1.43
CA THR A 347 3.15 -24.20 2.84
C THR A 347 2.49 -23.15 3.72
N PHE A 348 1.66 -23.60 4.66
CA PHE A 348 1.09 -22.77 5.72
C PHE A 348 1.67 -23.20 7.07
N ARG A 349 2.17 -22.23 7.83
CA ARG A 349 2.77 -22.50 9.14
C ARG A 349 2.75 -21.28 10.04
N ASP A 350 2.49 -21.49 11.33
CA ASP A 350 2.61 -20.45 12.35
C ASP A 350 1.71 -19.24 12.02
N ASN A 351 0.56 -19.43 11.35
CA ASN A 351 -0.44 -18.37 11.13
C ASN A 351 -1.50 -18.38 12.23
N HIS A 352 -2.20 -17.26 12.43
CA HIS A 352 -3.31 -17.16 13.38
C HIS A 352 -4.65 -17.09 12.66
N TYR A 353 -5.63 -17.89 13.11
CA TYR A 353 -6.99 -17.92 12.58
C TYR A 353 -7.99 -17.66 13.71
N SER A 354 -8.78 -16.60 13.56
CA SER A 354 -9.73 -16.16 14.59
C SER A 354 -10.89 -17.17 14.86
N ASP A 355 -11.13 -18.12 13.95
CA ASP A 355 -12.10 -19.21 14.10
C ASP A 355 -11.47 -20.52 14.63
N HIS A 356 -10.15 -20.57 14.83
CA HIS A 356 -9.42 -21.75 15.30
C HIS A 356 -8.50 -21.41 16.46
N THR A 357 -9.07 -21.44 17.67
CA THR A 357 -8.41 -21.01 18.91
C THR A 357 -8.40 -22.08 19.99
N SER A 358 -8.66 -23.34 19.64
CA SER A 358 -8.64 -24.45 20.59
C SER A 358 -8.56 -25.80 19.86
N PRO A 359 -8.02 -26.85 20.49
CA PRO A 359 -7.43 -26.89 21.83
C PRO A 359 -5.96 -26.41 21.88
N ASP A 360 -5.51 -25.92 23.04
CA ASP A 360 -4.10 -25.71 23.40
C ASP A 360 -3.88 -26.37 24.79
N PHE A 361 -3.47 -27.64 24.77
CA PHE A 361 -3.36 -28.51 25.93
C PHE A 361 -2.08 -28.27 26.72
N ASP A 362 -0.99 -27.85 26.07
CA ASP A 362 0.30 -27.59 26.74
C ASP A 362 0.55 -26.11 27.06
N ASN A 363 -0.36 -25.22 26.64
CA ASN A 363 -0.35 -23.77 26.86
C ASN A 363 0.87 -23.07 26.25
N ASP A 364 1.35 -23.55 25.09
CA ASP A 364 2.46 -22.94 24.37
C ASP A 364 2.02 -21.83 23.39
N LEU A 365 0.73 -21.49 23.38
CA LEU A 365 0.08 -20.54 22.46
C LEU A 365 0.01 -21.02 21.01
N VAL A 366 0.10 -22.33 20.79
CA VAL A 366 -0.17 -23.00 19.53
C VAL A 366 -1.42 -23.87 19.70
N VAL A 367 -2.24 -23.93 18.66
CA VAL A 367 -3.38 -24.84 18.64
C VAL A 367 -2.87 -26.24 18.29
N ASP A 368 -3.19 -27.22 19.13
CA ASP A 368 -2.70 -28.61 19.04
C ASP A 368 -3.28 -29.42 17.88
N THR A 369 -4.25 -28.86 17.17
CA THR A 369 -4.83 -29.44 15.97
C THR A 369 -4.50 -28.57 14.78
N VAL A 370 -4.19 -29.21 13.65
CA VAL A 370 -3.99 -28.53 12.37
C VAL A 370 -5.21 -27.70 11.99
N TYR A 371 -5.01 -26.69 11.17
CA TYR A 371 -6.10 -25.91 10.57
C TYR A 371 -6.26 -26.31 9.11
N ASP A 372 -7.31 -27.07 8.80
CA ASP A 372 -7.61 -27.49 7.44
C ASP A 372 -8.04 -26.28 6.60
N LEU A 373 -7.47 -26.16 5.40
CA LEU A 373 -7.83 -25.12 4.43
C LEU A 373 -8.92 -25.64 3.49
N ASP A 374 -9.70 -24.73 2.91
CA ASP A 374 -10.64 -25.09 1.85
C ASP A 374 -9.90 -25.35 0.53
N GLY A 375 -10.56 -26.00 -0.43
CA GLY A 375 -10.02 -26.25 -1.77
C GLY A 375 -9.55 -27.69 -2.02
N GLU A 376 -9.13 -27.94 -3.25
CA GLU A 376 -8.85 -29.28 -3.78
C GLU A 376 -7.46 -29.83 -3.40
N SER A 377 -6.59 -29.01 -2.81
CA SER A 377 -5.21 -29.41 -2.47
C SER A 377 -5.10 -30.24 -1.19
N GLU A 378 -6.17 -30.30 -0.38
CA GLU A 378 -6.17 -30.88 0.98
C GLU A 378 -5.04 -30.32 1.88
N ASN A 379 -4.71 -29.03 1.72
CA ASN A 379 -3.65 -28.36 2.47
C ASN A 379 -4.12 -27.91 3.86
N PHE A 380 -3.17 -27.68 4.78
CA PHE A 380 -3.44 -27.30 6.16
C PHE A 380 -2.29 -26.50 6.77
N ASP A 381 -2.60 -25.65 7.75
CA ASP A 381 -1.57 -25.08 8.63
C ASP A 381 -1.20 -26.11 9.70
N VAL A 382 0.05 -26.56 9.68
CA VAL A 382 0.58 -27.58 10.60
C VAL A 382 0.75 -27.10 12.03
N ARG A 383 0.78 -25.78 12.25
CA ARG A 383 1.10 -25.17 13.55
C ARG A 383 0.38 -23.82 13.71
N PRO A 384 -0.95 -23.79 13.78
CA PRO A 384 -1.69 -22.54 13.90
C PRO A 384 -1.46 -21.91 15.28
N ASN A 385 -1.21 -20.60 15.33
CA ASN A 385 -1.01 -19.86 16.57
C ASN A 385 -2.35 -19.46 17.20
N LEU A 386 -2.43 -19.60 18.53
CA LEU A 386 -3.60 -19.28 19.33
C LEU A 386 -3.90 -17.78 19.36
N VAL A 387 -2.86 -16.95 19.33
CA VAL A 387 -2.98 -15.48 19.44
C VAL A 387 -2.49 -14.80 18.16
N PRO A 388 -3.08 -13.64 17.80
CA PRO A 388 -2.59 -12.85 16.68
C PRO A 388 -1.15 -12.39 16.89
N HIS A 389 -0.43 -12.28 15.79
CA HIS A 389 0.94 -11.81 15.70
C HIS A 389 1.06 -10.30 15.93
N ARG A 390 0.08 -9.53 15.43
CA ARG A 390 0.10 -8.08 15.45
C ARG A 390 -0.95 -7.50 16.40
N LEU A 391 -0.58 -6.43 17.12
CA LEU A 391 -1.50 -5.71 18.01
C LEU A 391 -2.68 -5.10 17.25
N GLU A 392 -2.46 -4.69 16.00
CA GLU A 392 -3.51 -4.19 15.12
C GLU A 392 -4.64 -5.20 14.92
N SER A 393 -4.34 -6.49 14.84
CA SER A 393 -5.33 -7.56 14.73
C SER A 393 -6.25 -7.59 15.95
N ILE A 394 -5.71 -7.34 17.14
CA ILE A 394 -6.48 -7.22 18.38
C ILE A 394 -7.40 -6.00 18.33
N LEU A 395 -6.92 -4.87 17.80
CA LEU A 395 -7.73 -3.66 17.64
C LEU A 395 -8.88 -3.89 16.66
N ILE A 396 -8.65 -4.58 15.54
CA ILE A 396 -9.68 -4.91 14.55
C ILE A 396 -10.77 -5.78 15.17
N MET A 397 -10.40 -6.86 15.86
CA MET A 397 -11.37 -7.70 16.58
C MET A 397 -12.20 -6.87 17.57
N ASN A 398 -11.55 -6.01 18.37
CA ASN A 398 -12.24 -5.17 19.35
C ASN A 398 -13.21 -4.19 18.70
N GLN A 399 -12.83 -3.57 17.57
CA GLN A 399 -13.71 -2.65 16.84
C GLN A 399 -14.96 -3.38 16.34
N PHE A 400 -14.81 -4.59 15.81
CA PHE A 400 -15.94 -5.39 15.34
C PHE A 400 -16.92 -5.74 16.46
N PHE A 401 -16.44 -6.33 17.56
CA PHE A 401 -17.31 -6.72 18.69
C PHE A 401 -17.98 -5.52 19.37
N SER A 402 -17.32 -4.36 19.37
CA SER A 402 -17.91 -3.13 19.92
C SER A 402 -19.11 -2.60 19.11
N ARG A 403 -19.15 -2.86 17.79
CA ARG A 403 -20.26 -2.44 16.92
C ARG A 403 -21.52 -3.28 17.16
N ASP A 404 -21.37 -4.59 17.30
CA ASP A 404 -22.51 -5.49 17.38
C ASP A 404 -23.04 -5.70 18.80
N ASN A 405 -22.21 -5.46 19.82
CA ASN A 405 -22.64 -5.58 21.22
C ASN A 405 -21.83 -4.69 22.17
N PRO A 406 -22.21 -3.39 22.33
CA PRO A 406 -21.45 -2.45 23.14
C PRO A 406 -21.33 -2.86 24.62
N PHE A 407 -22.16 -3.79 25.11
CA PHE A 407 -22.10 -4.30 26.47
C PHE A 407 -21.02 -5.36 26.70
N GLN A 408 -20.71 -6.23 25.72
CA GLN A 408 -19.67 -7.27 25.87
C GLN A 408 -18.25 -6.71 25.80
N PHE A 409 -18.06 -5.60 25.07
CA PHE A 409 -16.78 -4.86 25.02
C PHE A 409 -16.28 -4.49 26.43
N TRP A 410 -17.16 -3.95 27.27
CA TRP A 410 -16.79 -3.56 28.63
C TRP A 410 -16.44 -4.75 29.51
N ASP A 411 -17.01 -5.92 29.26
CA ASP A 411 -16.71 -7.13 30.04
C ASP A 411 -15.37 -7.76 29.64
N LEU A 412 -15.01 -7.78 28.35
CA LEU A 412 -13.68 -8.21 27.90
C LEU A 412 -12.57 -7.25 28.38
N VAL A 413 -12.80 -5.94 28.29
CA VAL A 413 -11.88 -4.92 28.85
C VAL A 413 -11.75 -5.08 30.36
N ARG A 414 -12.86 -5.34 31.08
CA ARG A 414 -12.83 -5.64 32.51
C ARG A 414 -12.04 -6.90 32.82
N ILE A 415 -12.20 -7.97 32.04
CA ILE A 415 -11.48 -9.23 32.24
C ILE A 415 -9.98 -9.00 32.04
N ALA A 416 -9.56 -8.40 30.92
CA ALA A 416 -8.16 -8.13 30.62
C ALA A 416 -7.51 -7.17 31.65
N LEU A 417 -8.20 -6.11 32.06
CA LEU A 417 -7.72 -5.22 33.12
C LEU A 417 -7.68 -5.93 34.47
N SER A 418 -8.62 -6.81 34.79
CA SER A 418 -8.65 -7.54 36.05
C SER A 418 -7.50 -8.54 36.18
N SER A 419 -7.11 -9.22 35.09
CA SER A 419 -5.98 -10.14 35.08
C SER A 419 -4.64 -9.40 35.16
N ILE A 420 -4.50 -8.26 34.45
CA ILE A 420 -3.33 -7.38 34.57
C ILE A 420 -3.21 -6.83 36.00
N LEU A 421 -4.29 -6.31 36.58
CA LEU A 421 -4.31 -5.78 37.95
C LEU A 421 -3.99 -6.87 38.98
N SER A 422 -4.51 -8.10 38.79
CA SER A 422 -4.21 -9.23 39.68
C SER A 422 -2.75 -9.64 39.61
N ALA A 423 -2.14 -9.66 38.43
CA ALA A 423 -0.71 -9.93 38.25
C ALA A 423 0.16 -8.84 38.92
N ILE A 424 -0.19 -7.56 38.73
CA ILE A 424 0.50 -6.44 39.38
C ILE A 424 0.39 -6.53 40.90
N PHE A 425 -0.79 -6.86 41.43
CA PHE A 425 -1.01 -7.02 42.86
C PHE A 425 -0.20 -8.19 43.45
N ALA A 426 -0.14 -9.32 42.74
CA ALA A 426 0.69 -10.46 43.11
C ALA A 426 2.18 -10.10 43.17
N ILE A 427 2.69 -9.38 42.15
CA ILE A 427 4.08 -8.89 42.12
C ILE A 427 4.33 -7.92 43.29
N GLY A 428 3.39 -7.02 43.58
CA GLY A 428 3.45 -6.11 44.71
C GLY A 428 3.54 -6.82 46.07
N ILE A 429 2.74 -7.88 46.27
CA ILE A 429 2.78 -8.71 47.47
C ILE A 429 4.12 -9.44 47.58
N ILE A 430 4.61 -10.05 46.50
CA ILE A 430 5.89 -10.75 46.49
C ILE A 430 7.03 -9.78 46.87
N ALA A 431 7.05 -8.58 46.28
CA ALA A 431 8.03 -7.55 46.58
C ALA A 431 7.94 -7.08 48.05
N PHE A 432 6.73 -6.91 48.59
CA PHE A 432 6.50 -6.53 49.98
C PHE A 432 6.98 -7.61 50.97
N VAL A 433 6.67 -8.88 50.70
CA VAL A 433 7.09 -10.02 51.54
C VAL A 433 8.61 -10.21 51.49
N ALA A 434 9.22 -10.08 50.31
CA ALA A 434 10.67 -10.13 50.15
C ALA A 434 11.38 -9.03 50.96
N ARG A 435 10.81 -7.81 50.98
CA ARG A 435 11.36 -6.68 51.74
C ARG A 435 11.28 -6.90 53.25
N ARG A 436 10.24 -7.57 53.74
CA ARG A 436 10.03 -7.85 55.17
C ARG A 436 10.92 -8.96 55.72
N LYS A 437 11.48 -9.82 54.86
CA LYS A 437 12.46 -10.86 55.26
C LYS A 437 13.90 -10.33 55.36
N ASN A 438 14.16 -9.14 54.81
CA ASN A 438 15.48 -8.50 54.79
C ASN A 438 15.60 -7.31 55.78
N THR A 439 14.63 -7.16 56.68
CA THR A 439 14.62 -6.26 57.84
C THR A 439 14.32 -7.07 59.08
#